data_AF-A0A957X3Y5-F1
#
_entry.id   AF-A0A957X3Y5-F1
#
_cell.length_a   1.000
_cell.length_b   1.000
_cell.length_c   1.000
_cell.angle_alpha   90.00
_cell.angle_beta   90.00
_cell.angle_gamma   90.00
#
_symmetry.space_group_name_H-M   'P 1'
#
loop_
_entity.id
_entity.type
_entity.pdbx_description
1 polymer ?
#
loop_
_entity_poly.entity_id
_entity_poly.type
_entity_poly.pdbx_seq_one_letter_code
_entity_poly.pdbx_strand_id
1 'polypeptide(L)'
;IRSQVDRVWDAFWTGGISNSLEVIEQVTYLLFIKRLDEIHTREEAKANRLQRPLEKPVFPAGDFVIEPHHWPYEALRWSRFKHQEPRAMYDLITQAVFPFVKSLGSEESAFAVHMKDARFTLPPEKAGLLAKVVEIIDKIPMEDRDTKGDLYEYMLSKLAAAGQNGQFRTPRHIIKLMVEMVAPSPKDEICDPACGTAGFLVAAAEYLDAHHKELYIDETLRARYNGPMFHGFDFDSTMLRVATMNMLLHGVEQPDIANRDSLSENHGGVEEQFTLLLANPPFAGSLDYETTAKDLLGVVKTKKTELLFVALFLRLLKPGGRAAVIVPDGVLFGSSNAHKTLRKLIVEEQKLDAIVSMPSGVFKPYA
;
A
#
# COMPACT_ATOMS: atom_id res chain seq x y z
N ILE A 1 8.77 -11.68 15.58
CA ILE A 1 8.40 -10.66 14.58
C ILE A 1 8.90 -9.27 14.98
N ARG A 2 8.31 -8.58 15.99
CA ARG A 2 8.77 -7.23 16.39
C ARG A 2 10.28 -7.15 16.69
N SER A 3 10.79 -8.10 17.47
CA SER A 3 12.22 -8.21 17.77
C SER A 3 13.11 -8.47 16.54
N GLN A 4 12.58 -9.08 15.48
CA GLN A 4 13.31 -9.27 14.22
C GLN A 4 13.35 -7.97 13.42
N VAL A 5 12.24 -7.24 13.35
CA VAL A 5 12.21 -5.90 12.73
C VAL A 5 13.14 -4.94 13.45
N ASP A 6 13.14 -4.94 14.78
CA ASP A 6 14.07 -4.13 15.57
C ASP A 6 15.52 -4.47 15.22
N ARG A 7 15.86 -5.76 15.11
CA ARG A 7 17.21 -6.19 14.68
C ARG A 7 17.56 -5.76 13.26
N VAL A 8 16.60 -5.78 12.32
CA VAL A 8 16.82 -5.26 10.97
C VAL A 8 17.12 -3.78 11.04
N TRP A 9 16.29 -3.01 11.74
CA TRP A 9 16.46 -1.57 11.91
C TRP A 9 17.81 -1.23 12.56
N ASP A 10 18.16 -1.90 13.65
CA ASP A 10 19.43 -1.75 14.36
C ASP A 10 20.63 -2.11 13.47
N ALA A 11 20.47 -3.12 12.59
CA ALA A 11 21.51 -3.47 11.63
C ALA A 11 21.75 -2.34 10.62
N PHE A 12 20.69 -1.76 10.04
CA PHE A 12 20.82 -0.59 9.16
C PHE A 12 21.43 0.61 9.87
N TRP A 13 20.96 0.92 11.08
CA TRP A 13 21.48 2.03 11.87
C TRP A 13 22.96 1.86 12.21
N THR A 14 23.36 0.69 12.70
CA THR A 14 24.77 0.34 12.97
C THR A 14 25.59 0.34 11.68
N GLY A 15 24.96 -0.02 10.56
CA GLY A 15 25.50 0.03 9.22
C GLY A 15 25.66 1.44 8.65
N GLY A 16 25.25 2.49 9.37
CA GLY A 16 25.39 3.89 8.95
C GLY A 16 24.27 4.38 8.03
N ILE A 17 23.15 3.65 7.93
CA ILE A 17 21.97 4.06 7.17
C ILE A 17 20.92 4.52 8.17
N SER A 18 20.74 5.83 8.26
CA SER A 18 19.84 6.48 9.22
C SER A 18 18.53 6.96 8.60
N ASN A 19 18.44 7.03 7.27
CA ASN A 19 17.22 7.42 6.58
C ASN A 19 16.19 6.29 6.71
N SER A 20 15.17 6.54 7.52
CA SER A 20 14.13 5.56 7.85
C SER A 20 13.32 5.13 6.63
N LEU A 21 13.08 6.05 5.69
CA LEU A 21 12.34 5.76 4.45
C LEU A 21 13.12 4.81 3.56
N GLU A 22 14.42 5.09 3.41
CA GLU A 22 15.34 4.23 2.66
C GLU A 22 15.38 2.81 3.27
N VAL A 23 15.49 2.69 4.60
CA VAL A 23 15.47 1.39 5.28
C VAL A 23 14.20 0.61 4.95
N ILE A 24 13.03 1.25 4.97
CA ILE A 24 11.77 0.59 4.65
C ILE A 24 11.72 0.15 3.19
N GLU A 25 12.15 0.99 2.25
CA GLU A 25 12.19 0.61 0.84
C GLU A 25 13.08 -0.64 0.65
N GLN A 26 14.32 -0.60 1.17
CA GLN A 26 15.25 -1.71 1.02
C GLN A 26 14.75 -3.02 1.65
N VAL A 27 14.16 -2.94 2.86
CA VAL A 27 13.58 -4.11 3.52
C VAL A 27 12.35 -4.61 2.77
N THR A 28 11.52 -3.71 2.23
CA THR A 28 10.34 -4.10 1.46
C THR A 28 10.74 -4.83 0.17
N TYR A 29 11.78 -4.39 -0.54
CA TYR A 29 12.31 -5.12 -1.70
C TYR A 29 12.72 -6.54 -1.32
N LEU A 30 13.45 -6.72 -0.22
CA LEU A 30 13.90 -8.03 0.24
C LEU A 30 12.74 -8.93 0.67
N LEU A 31 11.77 -8.40 1.40
CA LEU A 31 10.55 -9.13 1.77
C LEU A 31 9.74 -9.56 0.55
N PHE A 32 9.67 -8.69 -0.46
CA PHE A 32 8.98 -8.99 -1.71
C PHE A 32 9.68 -10.11 -2.49
N ILE A 33 11.01 -10.06 -2.63
CA ILE A 33 11.81 -11.13 -3.26
C ILE A 33 11.60 -12.47 -2.53
N LYS A 34 11.68 -12.46 -1.20
CA LYS A 34 11.41 -13.66 -0.39
C LYS A 34 10.02 -14.22 -0.66
N ARG A 35 9.02 -13.34 -0.69
CA ARG A 35 7.62 -13.73 -0.94
C ARG A 35 7.43 -14.37 -2.31
N LEU A 36 8.06 -13.81 -3.35
CA LEU A 36 8.00 -14.37 -4.70
C LEU A 36 8.54 -15.80 -4.74
N ASP A 37 9.65 -16.07 -4.07
CA ASP A 37 10.23 -17.41 -4.00
C ASP A 37 9.36 -18.40 -3.21
N GLU A 38 8.73 -17.97 -2.12
CA GLU A 38 7.78 -18.81 -1.38
C GLU A 38 6.52 -19.14 -2.18
N ILE A 39 5.98 -18.16 -2.91
CA ILE A 39 4.85 -18.37 -3.83
C ILE A 39 5.26 -19.41 -4.88
N HIS A 40 6.41 -19.22 -5.52
CA HIS A 40 6.91 -20.15 -6.52
C HIS A 40 7.08 -21.56 -5.94
N THR A 41 7.72 -21.68 -4.78
CA THR A 41 7.94 -22.97 -4.08
C THR A 41 6.63 -23.66 -3.74
N ARG A 42 5.60 -22.90 -3.32
CA ARG A 42 4.27 -23.45 -3.04
C ARG A 42 3.58 -23.95 -4.30
N GLU A 43 3.60 -23.18 -5.38
CA GLU A 43 2.99 -23.59 -6.65
C GLU A 43 3.74 -24.77 -7.27
N GLU A 44 5.07 -24.82 -7.14
CA GLU A 44 5.90 -25.97 -7.53
C GLU A 44 5.52 -27.24 -6.74
N ALA A 45 5.39 -27.14 -5.41
CA ALA A 45 4.94 -28.26 -4.57
C ALA A 45 3.53 -28.75 -4.95
N LYS A 46 2.62 -27.81 -5.28
CA LYS A 46 1.26 -28.13 -5.74
C LYS A 46 1.27 -28.81 -7.11
N ALA A 47 2.05 -28.29 -8.07
CA ALA A 47 2.21 -28.86 -9.40
C ALA A 47 2.78 -30.30 -9.33
N ASN A 48 3.80 -30.50 -8.51
CA ASN A 48 4.40 -31.82 -8.25
C ASN A 48 3.39 -32.81 -7.64
N ARG A 49 2.61 -32.38 -6.65
CA ARG A 49 1.58 -33.22 -6.03
C ARG A 49 0.45 -33.60 -7.00
N LEU A 50 0.07 -32.68 -7.88
CA LEU A 50 -0.99 -32.91 -8.88
C LEU A 50 -0.47 -33.56 -10.16
N GLN A 51 0.84 -33.77 -10.29
CA GLN A 51 1.51 -34.24 -11.51
C GLN A 51 1.12 -33.42 -12.75
N ARG A 52 1.07 -32.10 -12.59
CA ARG A 52 0.75 -31.14 -13.66
C ARG A 52 1.91 -30.18 -13.88
N PRO A 53 2.07 -29.63 -15.08
CA PRO A 53 3.06 -28.58 -15.31
C PRO A 53 2.74 -27.34 -14.48
N LEU A 54 3.78 -26.62 -14.07
CA LEU A 54 3.65 -25.32 -13.41
C LEU A 54 3.21 -24.29 -14.46
N GLU A 55 1.96 -23.81 -14.37
CA GLU A 55 1.34 -23.00 -15.44
C GLU A 55 1.89 -21.57 -15.54
N LYS A 56 2.26 -20.96 -14.41
CA LYS A 56 2.74 -19.56 -14.34
C LYS A 56 3.89 -19.42 -13.34
N PRO A 57 5.08 -19.97 -13.65
CA PRO A 57 6.23 -19.87 -12.76
C PRO A 57 6.69 -18.42 -12.62
N VAL A 58 6.80 -17.94 -11.38
CA VAL A 58 7.45 -16.64 -11.10
C VAL A 58 8.90 -16.65 -11.61
N PHE A 59 9.64 -17.73 -11.33
CA PHE A 59 10.99 -17.98 -11.83
C PHE A 59 10.92 -19.09 -12.90
N PRO A 60 10.78 -18.75 -14.19
CA PRO A 60 10.69 -19.74 -15.26
C PRO A 60 12.01 -20.50 -15.46
N ALA A 61 12.00 -21.58 -16.24
CA ALA A 61 13.24 -22.24 -16.65
C ALA A 61 14.04 -21.36 -17.62
N GLY A 62 15.38 -21.47 -17.59
CA GLY A 62 16.30 -20.69 -18.44
C GLY A 62 16.92 -19.50 -17.71
N ASP A 63 17.29 -18.49 -18.47
CA ASP A 63 18.06 -17.34 -17.99
C ASP A 63 17.27 -16.03 -18.03
N PHE A 64 17.42 -15.23 -16.98
CA PHE A 64 17.15 -13.81 -16.99
C PHE A 64 18.32 -13.09 -17.67
N VAL A 65 18.02 -12.32 -18.73
CA VAL A 65 19.03 -11.73 -19.60
C VAL A 65 18.96 -10.21 -19.53
N ILE A 66 20.08 -9.59 -19.19
CA ILE A 66 20.34 -8.16 -19.41
C ILE A 66 21.68 -8.09 -20.15
N GLU A 67 21.60 -8.01 -21.47
CA GLU A 67 22.76 -8.07 -22.35
C GLU A 67 23.91 -7.15 -21.87
N PRO A 68 25.16 -7.66 -21.78
CA PRO A 68 25.64 -8.99 -22.24
C PRO A 68 25.58 -10.10 -21.17
N HIS A 69 24.89 -9.89 -20.05
CA HIS A 69 24.91 -10.79 -18.89
C HIS A 69 23.67 -11.67 -18.82
N HIS A 70 23.87 -12.91 -18.38
CA HIS A 70 22.87 -13.97 -18.30
C HIS A 70 22.92 -14.60 -16.90
N TRP A 71 21.77 -14.69 -16.23
CA TRP A 71 21.65 -15.31 -14.92
C TRP A 71 20.54 -16.36 -14.93
N PRO A 72 20.79 -17.62 -14.52
CA PRO A 72 19.72 -18.60 -14.41
C PRO A 72 18.63 -18.12 -13.46
N TYR A 73 17.36 -18.17 -13.84
CA TYR A 73 16.23 -17.75 -12.98
C TYR A 73 16.26 -18.45 -11.61
N GLU A 74 16.74 -19.69 -11.55
CA GLU A 74 16.93 -20.43 -10.31
C GLU A 74 17.89 -19.72 -9.35
N ALA A 75 18.94 -19.06 -9.85
CA ALA A 75 19.88 -18.31 -9.02
C ALA A 75 19.24 -17.07 -8.38
N LEU A 76 18.17 -16.51 -8.98
CA LEU A 76 17.48 -15.32 -8.49
C LEU A 76 16.55 -15.62 -7.30
N ARG A 77 16.31 -16.91 -6.99
CA ARG A 77 15.44 -17.33 -5.90
C ARG A 77 16.08 -17.07 -4.54
N TRP A 78 15.28 -16.54 -3.61
CA TRP A 78 15.70 -16.27 -2.21
C TRP A 78 16.36 -17.48 -1.56
N SER A 79 15.74 -18.66 -1.70
CA SER A 79 16.19 -19.95 -1.19
C SER A 79 17.56 -20.38 -1.74
N ARG A 80 18.04 -19.77 -2.82
CA ARG A 80 19.36 -20.02 -3.41
C ARG A 80 20.37 -18.96 -3.00
N PHE A 81 20.11 -17.68 -3.32
CA PHE A 81 21.14 -16.64 -3.12
C PHE A 81 21.45 -16.37 -1.65
N LYS A 82 20.53 -16.66 -0.72
CA LYS A 82 20.75 -16.43 0.72
C LYS A 82 21.96 -17.19 1.30
N HIS A 83 22.42 -18.22 0.61
CA HIS A 83 23.57 -19.03 0.99
C HIS A 83 24.89 -18.56 0.34
N GLN A 84 24.87 -17.52 -0.48
CA GLN A 84 26.08 -17.00 -1.11
C GLN A 84 26.92 -16.14 -0.16
N GLU A 85 28.20 -16.05 -0.47
CA GLU A 85 29.11 -15.11 0.19
C GLU A 85 28.61 -13.66 0.05
N PRO A 86 28.79 -12.78 1.05
CA PRO A 86 28.16 -11.46 1.08
C PRO A 86 28.38 -10.63 -0.18
N ARG A 87 29.58 -10.68 -0.76
CA ARG A 87 29.90 -9.93 -1.98
C ARG A 87 29.18 -10.48 -3.21
N ALA A 88 29.19 -11.80 -3.40
CA ALA A 88 28.50 -12.44 -4.51
C ALA A 88 26.97 -12.24 -4.42
N MET A 89 26.42 -12.34 -3.20
CA MET A 89 25.01 -12.05 -2.94
C MET A 89 24.66 -10.60 -3.31
N TYR A 90 25.49 -9.64 -2.90
CA TYR A 90 25.29 -8.23 -3.25
C TYR A 90 25.30 -8.00 -4.77
N ASP A 91 26.31 -8.54 -5.46
CA ASP A 91 26.44 -8.37 -6.90
C ASP A 91 25.25 -9.02 -7.63
N LEU A 92 24.82 -10.21 -7.22
CA LEU A 92 23.64 -10.89 -7.78
C LEU A 92 22.34 -10.12 -7.52
N ILE A 93 22.13 -9.62 -6.29
CA ILE A 93 20.93 -8.87 -5.94
C ILE A 93 20.83 -7.59 -6.77
N THR A 94 21.93 -6.84 -6.87
CA THR A 94 21.95 -5.54 -7.54
C THR A 94 21.89 -5.66 -9.06
N GLN A 95 22.54 -6.66 -9.66
CA GLN A 95 22.66 -6.80 -11.11
C GLN A 95 21.56 -7.65 -11.75
N ALA A 96 20.96 -8.60 -11.01
CA ALA A 96 19.98 -9.53 -11.55
C ALA A 96 18.66 -9.53 -10.77
N VAL A 97 18.68 -9.80 -9.46
CA VAL A 97 17.44 -10.01 -8.68
C VAL A 97 16.57 -8.76 -8.66
N PHE A 98 17.14 -7.60 -8.35
CA PHE A 98 16.40 -6.34 -8.27
C PHE A 98 15.90 -5.88 -9.66
N PRO A 99 16.71 -5.90 -10.73
CA PRO A 99 16.20 -5.69 -12.09
C PRO A 99 15.09 -6.66 -12.51
N PHE A 100 15.20 -7.95 -12.17
CA PHE A 100 14.14 -8.93 -12.40
C PHE A 100 12.85 -8.53 -11.69
N VAL A 101 12.92 -8.18 -10.41
CA VAL A 101 11.76 -7.69 -9.65
C VAL A 101 11.11 -6.48 -10.33
N LYS A 102 11.90 -5.53 -10.82
CA LYS A 102 11.39 -4.35 -11.54
C LYS A 102 10.70 -4.70 -12.87
N SER A 103 11.05 -5.83 -13.48
CA SER A 103 10.42 -6.33 -14.71
C SER A 103 9.13 -7.11 -14.48
N LEU A 104 8.75 -7.37 -13.22
CA LEU A 104 7.50 -8.07 -12.91
C LEU A 104 6.28 -7.16 -13.11
N GLY A 105 5.17 -7.76 -13.50
CA GLY A 105 3.91 -7.06 -13.83
C GLY A 105 3.77 -6.75 -15.32
N SER A 106 2.56 -6.42 -15.76
CA SER A 106 2.37 -5.80 -17.07
C SER A 106 2.93 -4.37 -17.04
N GLU A 107 3.39 -3.84 -18.19
CA GLU A 107 3.92 -2.48 -18.29
C GLU A 107 2.96 -1.41 -17.74
N GLU A 108 1.66 -1.70 -17.76
CA GLU A 108 0.58 -0.83 -17.28
C GLU A 108 0.18 -1.05 -15.81
N SER A 109 0.73 -2.07 -15.14
CA SER A 109 0.39 -2.35 -13.74
C SER A 109 0.93 -1.27 -12.78
N ALA A 110 0.19 -0.98 -11.70
CA ALA A 110 0.65 -0.04 -10.67
C ALA A 110 2.05 -0.40 -10.14
N PHE A 111 2.34 -1.70 -10.00
CA PHE A 111 3.65 -2.18 -9.60
C PHE A 111 4.75 -1.78 -10.58
N ALA A 112 4.59 -2.02 -11.89
CA ALA A 112 5.60 -1.65 -12.88
C ALA A 112 5.83 -0.13 -12.92
N VAL A 113 4.76 0.67 -12.84
CA VAL A 113 4.83 2.14 -12.80
C VAL A 113 5.64 2.62 -11.60
N HIS A 114 5.32 2.15 -10.39
CA HIS A 114 5.99 2.60 -9.16
C HIS A 114 7.38 1.99 -8.97
N MET A 115 7.70 0.87 -9.64
CA MET A 115 9.03 0.26 -9.59
C MET A 115 10.00 0.82 -10.62
N LYS A 116 9.53 1.52 -11.66
CA LYS A 116 10.37 2.04 -12.75
C LYS A 116 11.59 2.81 -12.25
N ASP A 117 11.40 3.70 -11.30
CA ASP A 117 12.47 4.54 -10.74
C ASP A 117 13.04 4.00 -9.41
N ALA A 118 12.60 2.82 -8.97
CA ALA A 118 13.11 2.18 -7.77
C ALA A 118 14.61 1.85 -7.92
N ARG A 119 15.36 2.03 -6.83
CA ARG A 119 16.79 1.76 -6.74
C ARG A 119 17.11 0.96 -5.49
N PHE A 120 18.02 0.01 -5.64
CA PHE A 120 18.68 -0.63 -4.51
C PHE A 120 19.85 0.27 -4.09
N THR A 121 19.75 0.90 -2.92
CA THR A 121 20.63 2.03 -2.54
C THR A 121 21.81 1.61 -1.67
N LEU A 122 21.79 0.39 -1.14
CA LEU A 122 22.89 -0.17 -0.37
C LEU A 122 24.17 -0.15 -1.22
N PRO A 123 25.27 0.47 -0.77
CA PRO A 123 26.49 0.53 -1.54
C PRO A 123 27.33 -0.76 -1.36
N PRO A 124 28.27 -1.06 -2.28
CA PRO A 124 28.94 -2.36 -2.32
C PRO A 124 29.78 -2.71 -1.09
N GLU A 125 30.30 -1.70 -0.37
CA GLU A 125 31.00 -1.86 0.90
C GLU A 125 30.09 -2.31 2.05
N LYS A 126 28.76 -2.24 1.87
CA LYS A 126 27.76 -2.71 2.84
C LYS A 126 27.26 -4.13 2.52
N ALA A 127 27.96 -4.90 1.70
CA ALA A 127 27.61 -6.29 1.40
C ALA A 127 27.42 -7.16 2.67
N GLY A 128 28.25 -6.97 3.70
CA GLY A 128 28.09 -7.68 4.99
C GLY A 128 26.83 -7.28 5.75
N LEU A 129 26.39 -6.02 5.64
CA LEU A 129 25.11 -5.56 6.19
C LEU A 129 23.95 -6.24 5.46
N LEU A 130 24.00 -6.29 4.13
CA LEU A 130 22.99 -6.95 3.32
C LEU A 130 22.83 -8.43 3.71
N ALA A 131 23.94 -9.17 3.79
CA ALA A 131 23.91 -10.57 4.20
C ALA A 131 23.28 -10.76 5.59
N LYS A 132 23.62 -9.90 6.56
CA LYS A 132 23.02 -9.91 7.90
C LYS A 132 21.51 -9.63 7.86
N VAL A 133 21.07 -8.65 7.07
CA VAL A 133 19.65 -8.33 6.91
C VAL A 133 18.90 -9.49 6.26
N VAL A 134 19.45 -10.09 5.21
CA VAL A 134 18.89 -11.29 4.56
C VAL A 134 18.74 -12.43 5.56
N GLU A 135 19.75 -12.70 6.40
CA GLU A 135 19.68 -13.74 7.44
C GLU A 135 18.56 -13.47 8.46
N ILE A 136 18.35 -12.21 8.85
CA ILE A 136 17.28 -11.83 9.78
C ILE A 136 15.91 -12.01 9.12
N ILE A 137 15.76 -11.54 7.87
CA ILE A 137 14.52 -11.63 7.09
C ILE A 137 14.17 -13.10 6.78
N ASP A 138 15.15 -13.96 6.53
CA ASP A 138 14.93 -15.39 6.25
C ASP A 138 14.16 -16.08 7.39
N LYS A 139 14.44 -15.67 8.64
CA LYS A 139 13.80 -16.21 9.85
C LYS A 139 12.39 -15.68 10.11
N ILE A 140 11.89 -14.73 9.31
CA ILE A 140 10.54 -14.18 9.47
C ILE A 140 9.54 -15.13 8.79
N PRO A 141 8.57 -15.72 9.51
CA PRO A 141 7.58 -16.57 8.87
C PRO A 141 6.68 -15.73 7.95
N MET A 142 6.54 -16.13 6.69
CA MET A 142 5.75 -15.42 5.67
C MET A 142 4.59 -16.30 5.15
N GLU A 143 4.22 -17.35 5.86
CA GLU A 143 3.08 -18.19 5.50
C GLU A 143 1.77 -17.54 5.91
N ASP A 144 1.68 -17.13 7.18
CA ASP A 144 0.53 -16.44 7.76
C ASP A 144 0.39 -15.00 7.24
N ARG A 145 -0.83 -14.59 6.86
CA ARG A 145 -1.11 -13.23 6.38
C ARG A 145 -1.08 -12.22 7.53
N ASP A 146 -1.59 -12.58 8.70
CA ASP A 146 -1.61 -11.69 9.88
C ASP A 146 -0.19 -11.31 10.29
N THR A 147 0.71 -12.30 10.31
CA THR A 147 2.14 -12.09 10.54
C THR A 147 2.79 -11.10 9.56
N LYS A 148 2.42 -11.12 8.27
CA LYS A 148 2.96 -10.18 7.27
C LYS A 148 2.45 -8.76 7.49
N GLY A 149 1.16 -8.62 7.75
CA GLY A 149 0.56 -7.34 8.07
C GLY A 149 1.19 -6.75 9.32
N ASP A 150 1.29 -7.52 10.40
CA ASP A 150 1.94 -7.08 11.64
C ASP A 150 3.41 -6.71 11.44
N LEU A 151 4.13 -7.43 10.57
CA LEU A 151 5.51 -7.10 10.21
C LEU A 151 5.60 -5.74 9.52
N TYR A 152 4.82 -5.56 8.46
CA TYR A 152 4.84 -4.36 7.64
C TYR A 152 4.36 -3.15 8.43
N GLU A 153 3.27 -3.29 9.16
CA GLU A 153 2.75 -2.26 10.06
C GLU A 153 3.75 -1.89 11.15
N TYR A 154 4.42 -2.87 11.75
CA TYR A 154 5.44 -2.57 12.75
C TYR A 154 6.65 -1.85 12.12
N MET A 155 7.07 -2.22 10.92
CA MET A 155 8.09 -1.46 10.18
C MET A 155 7.61 -0.02 9.93
N LEU A 156 6.42 0.17 9.39
CA LEU A 156 5.84 1.50 9.13
C LEU A 156 5.73 2.35 10.41
N SER A 157 5.43 1.73 11.56
CA SER A 157 5.41 2.42 12.85
C SER A 157 6.77 3.01 13.24
N LYS A 158 7.89 2.41 12.78
CA LYS A 158 9.24 2.95 13.00
C LYS A 158 9.53 4.19 12.16
N LEU A 159 8.98 4.32 10.94
CA LEU A 159 9.01 5.60 10.20
C LEU A 159 8.36 6.70 11.01
N ALA A 160 7.20 6.37 11.58
CA ALA A 160 6.35 7.32 12.27
C ALA A 160 7.03 7.83 13.56
N ALA A 161 7.88 7.03 14.20
CA ALA A 161 8.69 7.42 15.35
C ALA A 161 9.93 8.26 14.98
N ALA A 162 10.44 8.15 13.75
CA ALA A 162 11.65 8.84 13.28
C ALA A 162 11.43 10.33 12.90
N GLY A 163 10.20 10.83 13.01
CA GLY A 163 9.92 12.26 13.15
C GLY A 163 10.07 13.16 11.92
N GLN A 164 10.44 12.65 10.74
CA GLN A 164 10.63 13.52 9.56
C GLN A 164 9.45 13.61 8.59
N ASN A 165 8.57 12.60 8.53
CA ASN A 165 7.42 12.58 7.61
C ASN A 165 6.14 12.18 8.34
N GLY A 166 5.71 12.99 9.31
CA GLY A 166 4.44 12.85 10.02
C GLY A 166 3.20 13.02 9.12
N GLN A 167 3.19 12.40 7.93
CA GLN A 167 1.99 12.17 7.17
C GLN A 167 1.08 11.30 8.04
N PHE A 168 -0.02 11.90 8.47
CA PHE A 168 -1.06 11.37 9.35
C PHE A 168 -1.35 9.88 9.10
N ARG A 169 -0.72 9.00 9.87
CA ARG A 169 -1.04 7.56 9.83
C ARG A 169 -2.25 7.30 10.71
N THR A 170 -3.19 6.52 10.17
CA THR A 170 -4.34 6.04 10.93
C THR A 170 -3.92 4.85 11.78
N PRO A 171 -4.12 4.87 13.12
CA PRO A 171 -3.82 3.72 13.95
C PRO A 171 -4.59 2.47 13.51
N ARG A 172 -3.94 1.29 13.49
CA ARG A 172 -4.54 0.03 12.99
C ARG A 172 -5.89 -0.31 13.62
N HIS A 173 -6.05 -0.07 14.92
CA HIS A 173 -7.31 -0.34 15.62
C HIS A 173 -8.46 0.57 15.16
N ILE A 174 -8.16 1.81 14.74
CA ILE A 174 -9.15 2.72 14.16
C ILE A 174 -9.50 2.29 12.73
N ILE A 175 -8.50 1.91 11.93
CA ILE A 175 -8.72 1.35 10.59
C ILE A 175 -9.65 0.13 10.69
N LYS A 176 -9.32 -0.82 11.56
CA LYS A 176 -10.12 -2.04 11.76
C LYS A 176 -11.54 -1.72 12.21
N LEU A 177 -11.70 -0.81 13.17
CA LEU A 177 -13.03 -0.37 13.61
C LEU A 177 -13.86 0.16 12.43
N MET A 178 -13.30 1.06 11.61
CA MET A 178 -14.00 1.63 10.47
C MET A 178 -14.37 0.58 9.43
N VAL A 179 -13.45 -0.34 9.12
CA VAL A 179 -13.69 -1.44 8.17
C VAL A 179 -14.80 -2.37 8.68
N GLU A 180 -14.75 -2.78 9.95
CA GLU A 180 -15.78 -3.63 10.56
C GLU A 180 -17.16 -2.94 10.55
N MET A 181 -17.21 -1.62 10.77
CA MET A 181 -18.45 -0.85 10.73
C MET A 181 -19.09 -0.78 9.34
N VAL A 182 -18.29 -0.66 8.27
CA VAL A 182 -18.80 -0.55 6.89
C VAL A 182 -19.00 -1.91 6.21
N ALA A 183 -18.44 -2.98 6.78
CA ALA A 183 -18.53 -4.36 6.33
C ALA A 183 -18.39 -4.51 4.79
N PRO A 184 -17.16 -4.37 4.24
CA PRO A 184 -16.93 -4.50 2.80
C PRO A 184 -17.44 -5.84 2.26
N SER A 185 -17.96 -5.84 1.04
CA SER A 185 -18.45 -7.03 0.35
C SER A 185 -17.64 -7.31 -0.92
N PRO A 186 -17.63 -8.55 -1.44
CA PRO A 186 -16.93 -8.90 -2.70
C PRO A 186 -17.43 -8.15 -3.95
N LYS A 187 -18.55 -7.43 -3.83
CA LYS A 187 -19.12 -6.62 -4.92
C LYS A 187 -18.68 -5.16 -4.85
N ASP A 188 -18.08 -4.74 -3.75
CA ASP A 188 -17.67 -3.35 -3.58
C ASP A 188 -16.52 -2.97 -4.53
N GLU A 189 -16.52 -1.71 -4.93
CA GLU A 189 -15.37 -1.01 -5.53
C GLU A 189 -14.89 -0.01 -4.48
N ILE A 190 -13.74 -0.31 -3.88
CA ILE A 190 -13.22 0.30 -2.66
C ILE A 190 -12.15 1.31 -3.04
N CYS A 191 -12.29 2.54 -2.55
CA CYS A 191 -11.30 3.59 -2.80
C CYS A 191 -10.85 4.31 -1.52
N ASP A 192 -9.54 4.54 -1.44
CA ASP A 192 -8.91 5.45 -0.49
C ASP A 192 -8.18 6.57 -1.26
N PRO A 193 -8.77 7.78 -1.36
CA PRO A 193 -8.20 8.89 -2.13
C PRO A 193 -7.05 9.63 -1.42
N ALA A 194 -6.59 9.13 -0.27
CA ALA A 194 -5.41 9.61 0.46
C ALA A 194 -4.71 8.41 1.12
N CYS A 195 -4.34 7.41 0.30
CA CYS A 195 -4.09 6.06 0.79
C CYS A 195 -2.80 5.91 1.59
N GLY A 196 -1.79 6.76 1.38
CA GLY A 196 -0.50 6.68 2.06
C GLY A 196 0.15 5.30 1.90
N THR A 197 0.02 4.45 2.92
CA THR A 197 0.55 3.07 2.94
C THR A 197 -0.47 2.00 2.58
N ALA A 198 -1.66 2.41 2.12
CA ALA A 198 -2.81 1.56 1.83
C ALA A 198 -3.40 0.83 3.04
N GLY A 199 -3.27 1.38 4.26
CA GLY A 199 -3.74 0.73 5.49
C GLY A 199 -5.24 0.37 5.48
N PHE A 200 -6.10 1.25 4.97
CA PHE A 200 -7.53 0.95 4.82
C PHE A 200 -7.81 -0.13 3.78
N LEU A 201 -7.12 -0.10 2.64
CA LEU A 201 -7.29 -1.08 1.56
C LEU A 201 -6.83 -2.47 2.02
N VAL A 202 -5.70 -2.55 2.73
CA VAL A 202 -5.20 -3.79 3.34
C VAL A 202 -6.20 -4.33 4.35
N ALA A 203 -6.72 -3.50 5.27
CA ALA A 203 -7.70 -3.95 6.26
C ALA A 203 -9.01 -4.40 5.62
N ALA A 204 -9.45 -3.75 4.53
CA ALA A 204 -10.60 -4.20 3.75
C ALA A 204 -10.34 -5.55 3.08
N ALA A 205 -9.14 -5.76 2.52
CA ALA A 205 -8.73 -7.04 1.97
C ALA A 205 -8.69 -8.17 3.03
N GLU A 206 -8.14 -7.89 4.21
CA GLU A 206 -8.16 -8.81 5.37
C GLU A 206 -9.59 -9.15 5.80
N TYR A 207 -10.48 -8.16 5.87
CA TYR A 207 -11.89 -8.37 6.21
C TYR A 207 -12.59 -9.28 5.19
N LEU A 208 -12.42 -8.98 3.91
CA LEU A 208 -12.99 -9.76 2.81
C LEU A 208 -12.51 -11.20 2.85
N ASP A 209 -11.22 -11.40 3.07
CA ASP A 209 -10.63 -12.73 3.19
C ASP A 209 -11.18 -13.55 4.36
N ALA A 210 -11.39 -12.90 5.50
CA ALA A 210 -11.90 -13.53 6.71
C ALA A 210 -13.38 -13.92 6.58
N HIS A 211 -14.20 -13.03 6.01
CA HIS A 211 -15.66 -13.16 6.03
C HIS A 211 -16.28 -13.71 4.74
N HIS A 212 -15.59 -13.63 3.61
CA HIS A 212 -16.13 -13.97 2.28
C HIS A 212 -15.37 -15.11 1.60
N LYS A 213 -15.58 -16.34 2.08
CA LYS A 213 -14.90 -17.54 1.55
C LYS A 213 -15.28 -17.87 0.10
N GLU A 214 -16.40 -17.33 -0.40
CA GLU A 214 -16.80 -17.40 -1.80
C GLU A 214 -15.73 -16.83 -2.76
N LEU A 215 -14.87 -15.91 -2.31
CA LEU A 215 -13.72 -15.40 -3.07
C LEU A 215 -12.74 -16.51 -3.51
N TYR A 216 -12.72 -17.63 -2.81
CA TYR A 216 -11.86 -18.77 -3.14
C TYR A 216 -12.48 -19.76 -4.12
N ILE A 217 -13.78 -19.66 -4.33
CA ILE A 217 -14.58 -20.62 -5.11
C ILE A 217 -15.01 -19.99 -6.44
N ASP A 218 -15.44 -18.73 -6.40
CA ASP A 218 -15.92 -17.99 -7.56
C ASP A 218 -14.75 -17.30 -8.27
N GLU A 219 -14.39 -17.79 -9.45
CA GLU A 219 -13.31 -17.22 -10.28
C GLU A 219 -13.58 -15.75 -10.67
N THR A 220 -14.84 -15.35 -10.83
CA THR A 220 -15.21 -13.97 -11.17
C THR A 220 -14.96 -13.04 -9.99
N LEU A 221 -15.41 -13.42 -8.79
CA LEU A 221 -15.16 -12.63 -7.59
C LEU A 221 -13.66 -12.59 -7.27
N ARG A 222 -12.95 -13.70 -7.48
CA ARG A 222 -11.49 -13.75 -7.33
C ARG A 222 -10.78 -12.83 -8.30
N ALA A 223 -11.18 -12.81 -9.57
CA ALA A 223 -10.62 -11.91 -10.58
C ALA A 223 -10.89 -10.43 -10.23
N ARG A 224 -12.07 -10.11 -9.70
CA ARG A 224 -12.37 -8.76 -9.19
C ARG A 224 -11.48 -8.37 -8.02
N TYR A 225 -11.37 -9.24 -7.01
CA TYR A 225 -10.52 -9.02 -5.84
C TYR A 225 -9.04 -8.81 -6.22
N ASN A 226 -8.55 -9.60 -7.18
CA ASN A 226 -7.17 -9.50 -7.67
C ASN A 226 -6.95 -8.36 -8.67
N GLY A 227 -7.97 -7.61 -9.06
CA GLY A 227 -7.90 -6.52 -10.05
C GLY A 227 -8.65 -5.27 -9.60
N PRO A 228 -9.77 -4.90 -10.24
CA PRO A 228 -10.38 -3.57 -10.14
C PRO A 228 -11.16 -3.30 -8.84
N MET A 229 -10.92 -4.06 -7.76
CA MET A 229 -11.65 -3.87 -6.49
C MET A 229 -11.03 -2.75 -5.64
N PHE A 230 -9.71 -2.61 -5.63
CA PHE A 230 -8.99 -1.77 -4.69
C PHE A 230 -8.31 -0.61 -5.41
N HIS A 231 -8.70 0.62 -5.05
CA HIS A 231 -8.17 1.85 -5.63
C HIS A 231 -7.55 2.73 -4.53
N GLY A 232 -6.37 3.26 -4.78
CA GLY A 232 -5.66 4.12 -3.84
C GLY A 232 -4.99 5.28 -4.53
N PHE A 233 -5.16 6.49 -4.02
CA PHE A 233 -4.52 7.69 -4.55
C PHE A 233 -3.60 8.33 -3.53
N ASP A 234 -2.41 8.70 -3.97
CA ASP A 234 -1.43 9.50 -3.24
C ASP A 234 -0.58 10.30 -4.25
N PHE A 235 0.11 11.33 -3.81
CA PHE A 235 0.99 12.15 -4.67
C PHE A 235 2.48 11.86 -4.42
N ASP A 236 2.81 11.21 -3.30
CA ASP A 236 4.19 10.82 -2.96
C ASP A 236 4.55 9.49 -3.62
N SER A 237 5.45 9.53 -4.61
CA SER A 237 5.93 8.33 -5.32
C SER A 237 6.48 7.22 -4.41
N THR A 238 7.06 7.58 -3.26
CA THR A 238 7.56 6.59 -2.30
C THR A 238 6.39 5.92 -1.58
N MET A 239 5.38 6.70 -1.18
CA MET A 239 4.18 6.17 -0.55
C MET A 239 3.40 5.26 -1.48
N LEU A 240 3.26 5.64 -2.76
CA LEU A 240 2.62 4.79 -3.77
C LEU A 240 3.34 3.45 -3.95
N ARG A 241 4.68 3.45 -3.93
CA ARG A 241 5.48 2.23 -3.99
C ARG A 241 5.22 1.35 -2.77
N VAL A 242 5.29 1.93 -1.58
CA VAL A 242 5.04 1.27 -0.30
C VAL A 242 3.61 0.70 -0.23
N ALA A 243 2.60 1.48 -0.62
CA ALA A 243 1.21 1.05 -0.72
C ALA A 243 1.03 -0.14 -1.67
N THR A 244 1.60 -0.06 -2.87
CA THR A 244 1.50 -1.13 -3.87
C THR A 244 2.12 -2.43 -3.36
N MET A 245 3.31 -2.33 -2.75
CA MET A 245 3.98 -3.49 -2.16
C MET A 245 3.20 -4.04 -0.96
N ASN A 246 2.62 -3.17 -0.13
CA ASN A 246 1.80 -3.59 0.99
C ASN A 246 0.59 -4.43 0.52
N MET A 247 -0.12 -3.95 -0.49
CA MET A 247 -1.26 -4.67 -1.10
C MET A 247 -0.84 -6.04 -1.67
N LEU A 248 0.27 -6.09 -2.40
CA LEU A 248 0.82 -7.35 -2.95
C LEU A 248 1.20 -8.35 -1.87
N LEU A 249 1.83 -7.90 -0.78
CA LEU A 249 2.19 -8.74 0.36
C LEU A 249 0.95 -9.33 1.05
N HIS A 250 -0.18 -8.62 1.02
CA HIS A 250 -1.49 -9.07 1.50
C HIS A 250 -2.29 -9.88 0.48
N GLY A 251 -1.72 -10.13 -0.70
CA GLY A 251 -2.28 -11.04 -1.71
C GLY A 251 -3.25 -10.38 -2.68
N VAL A 252 -3.25 -9.06 -2.79
CA VAL A 252 -3.94 -8.33 -3.87
C VAL A 252 -2.97 -8.15 -5.03
N GLU A 253 -3.20 -8.85 -6.13
CA GLU A 253 -2.23 -8.99 -7.23
C GLU A 253 -2.11 -7.73 -8.12
N GLN A 254 -3.22 -7.05 -8.41
CA GLN A 254 -3.25 -5.88 -9.30
C GLN A 254 -4.07 -4.73 -8.69
N PRO A 255 -3.64 -4.16 -7.54
CA PRO A 255 -4.30 -3.00 -6.97
C PRO A 255 -4.12 -1.78 -7.90
N ASP A 256 -5.14 -0.93 -8.03
CA ASP A 256 -5.05 0.34 -8.76
C ASP A 256 -4.55 1.45 -7.83
N ILE A 257 -3.23 1.54 -7.68
CA ILE A 257 -2.57 2.58 -6.89
C ILE A 257 -2.00 3.62 -7.86
N ALA A 258 -2.52 4.84 -7.86
CA ALA A 258 -2.21 5.85 -8.86
C ALA A 258 -1.62 7.13 -8.23
N ASN A 259 -0.63 7.71 -8.92
CA ASN A 259 -0.13 9.05 -8.57
C ASN A 259 -1.18 10.08 -8.95
N ARG A 260 -1.85 10.65 -7.94
CA ARG A 260 -2.84 11.70 -8.11
C ARG A 260 -2.76 12.67 -6.95
N ASP A 261 -2.71 13.96 -7.27
CA ASP A 261 -3.13 14.99 -6.33
C ASP A 261 -4.66 15.06 -6.39
N SER A 262 -5.30 14.37 -5.45
CA SER A 262 -6.76 14.16 -5.38
C SER A 262 -7.59 15.45 -5.39
N LEU A 263 -6.97 16.60 -5.06
CA LEU A 263 -7.65 17.90 -5.04
C LEU A 263 -7.27 18.79 -6.23
N SER A 264 -6.35 18.36 -7.10
CA SER A 264 -5.87 19.15 -8.24
C SER A 264 -6.73 19.02 -9.48
N GLU A 265 -6.89 20.13 -10.23
CA GLU A 265 -7.56 20.17 -11.55
C GLU A 265 -6.93 19.18 -12.55
N ASN A 266 -5.62 18.94 -12.46
CA ASN A 266 -4.90 18.05 -13.39
C ASN A 266 -5.28 16.57 -13.25
N HIS A 267 -6.00 16.20 -12.18
CA HIS A 267 -6.48 14.84 -11.92
C HIS A 267 -8.01 14.77 -11.86
N GLY A 268 -8.71 15.75 -12.45
CA GLY A 268 -10.16 15.73 -12.61
C GLY A 268 -10.64 14.55 -13.50
N GLY A 269 -11.91 14.17 -13.37
CA GLY A 269 -12.56 13.18 -14.24
C GLY A 269 -12.87 11.82 -13.61
N VAL A 270 -12.54 11.60 -12.34
CA VAL A 270 -13.08 10.47 -11.56
C VAL A 270 -14.27 10.92 -10.74
N GLU A 271 -15.43 10.41 -11.10
CA GLU A 271 -16.73 10.72 -10.52
C GLU A 271 -17.60 9.46 -10.58
N GLU A 272 -18.39 9.23 -9.52
CA GLU A 272 -19.34 8.12 -9.41
C GLU A 272 -18.75 6.74 -9.78
N GLN A 273 -17.54 6.44 -9.28
CA GLN A 273 -16.86 5.16 -9.56
C GLN A 273 -16.95 4.19 -8.40
N PHE A 274 -17.00 4.65 -7.15
CA PHE A 274 -16.78 3.77 -6.00
C PHE A 274 -18.05 3.52 -5.20
N THR A 275 -18.21 2.30 -4.70
CA THR A 275 -19.33 1.93 -3.82
C THR A 275 -18.96 2.05 -2.35
N LEU A 276 -17.66 2.04 -2.03
CA LEU A 276 -17.14 2.18 -0.68
C LEU A 276 -15.92 3.11 -0.65
N LEU A 277 -15.98 4.16 0.18
CA LEU A 277 -14.81 4.97 0.52
C LEU A 277 -14.38 4.75 1.97
N LEU A 278 -13.08 4.59 2.17
CA LEU A 278 -12.42 4.50 3.46
C LEU A 278 -11.22 5.44 3.44
N ALA A 279 -11.21 6.48 4.26
CA ALA A 279 -10.17 7.49 4.16
C ALA A 279 -9.82 8.18 5.49
N ASN A 280 -8.56 8.57 5.60
CA ASN A 280 -8.07 9.56 6.57
C ASN A 280 -7.35 10.68 5.82
N PRO A 281 -8.07 11.68 5.30
CA PRO A 281 -7.47 12.81 4.61
C PRO A 281 -6.57 13.63 5.55
N PRO A 282 -5.61 14.39 5.01
CA PRO A 282 -4.79 15.30 5.81
C PRO A 282 -5.65 16.30 6.59
N PHE A 283 -5.35 16.50 7.88
CA PHE A 283 -6.20 17.27 8.80
C PHE A 283 -6.17 18.79 8.58
N ALA A 284 -5.09 19.33 8.01
CA ALA A 284 -4.95 20.75 7.76
C ALA A 284 -3.99 21.06 6.61
N GLY A 285 -4.38 22.03 5.80
CA GLY A 285 -3.63 22.52 4.65
C GLY A 285 -4.45 23.53 3.87
N SER A 286 -3.79 24.44 3.16
CA SER A 286 -4.43 25.41 2.28
C SER A 286 -3.92 25.22 0.87
N LEU A 287 -4.84 25.10 -0.09
CA LEU A 287 -4.52 25.07 -1.52
C LEU A 287 -4.86 26.40 -2.18
N ASP A 288 -4.30 26.64 -3.36
CA ASP A 288 -4.68 27.75 -4.21
C ASP A 288 -5.84 27.39 -5.13
N TYR A 289 -6.75 28.35 -5.35
CA TYR A 289 -7.94 28.13 -6.17
C TYR A 289 -7.59 27.77 -7.62
N GLU A 290 -6.45 28.24 -8.13
CA GLU A 290 -6.02 28.01 -9.50
C GLU A 290 -5.53 26.57 -9.73
N THR A 291 -5.01 25.92 -8.68
CA THR A 291 -4.52 24.54 -8.75
C THR A 291 -5.57 23.52 -8.31
N THR A 292 -6.59 23.97 -7.57
CA THR A 292 -7.69 23.15 -7.05
C THR A 292 -8.71 22.86 -8.16
N ALA A 293 -9.25 21.64 -8.16
CA ALA A 293 -10.23 21.21 -9.15
C ALA A 293 -11.49 22.10 -9.13
N LYS A 294 -11.88 22.63 -10.29
CA LYS A 294 -12.97 23.61 -10.45
C LYS A 294 -14.33 23.03 -10.13
N ASP A 295 -14.52 21.74 -10.40
CA ASP A 295 -15.72 21.00 -10.05
C ASP A 295 -15.89 20.88 -8.54
N LEU A 296 -14.82 20.61 -7.77
CA LEU A 296 -14.83 20.65 -6.31
C LEU A 296 -15.14 22.06 -5.78
N LEU A 297 -14.56 23.09 -6.40
CA LEU A 297 -14.86 24.49 -6.06
C LEU A 297 -16.28 24.91 -6.41
N GLY A 298 -16.91 24.23 -7.38
CA GLY A 298 -18.32 24.37 -7.72
C GLY A 298 -19.24 23.84 -6.61
N VAL A 299 -18.85 22.74 -5.95
CA VAL A 299 -19.56 22.20 -4.78
C VAL A 299 -19.35 23.11 -3.56
N VAL A 300 -18.10 23.45 -3.26
CA VAL A 300 -17.75 24.28 -2.11
C VAL A 300 -16.56 25.20 -2.40
N LYS A 301 -16.80 26.51 -2.37
CA LYS A 301 -15.73 27.50 -2.58
C LYS A 301 -14.89 27.69 -1.32
N THR A 302 -13.77 26.98 -1.23
CA THR A 302 -12.84 27.05 -0.09
C THR A 302 -11.42 26.68 -0.49
N LYS A 303 -10.43 27.18 0.26
CA LYS A 303 -9.02 26.75 0.18
C LYS A 303 -8.66 25.65 1.19
N LYS A 304 -9.59 25.35 2.10
CA LYS A 304 -9.41 24.40 3.20
C LYS A 304 -9.45 22.97 2.68
N THR A 305 -8.31 22.29 2.70
CA THR A 305 -8.15 20.90 2.22
C THR A 305 -9.14 19.95 2.89
N GLU A 306 -9.40 20.10 4.19
CA GLU A 306 -10.30 19.23 4.94
C GLU A 306 -11.75 19.26 4.40
N LEU A 307 -12.21 20.41 3.89
CA LEU A 307 -13.54 20.55 3.29
C LEU A 307 -13.57 20.07 1.84
N LEU A 308 -12.48 20.31 1.09
CA LEU A 308 -12.34 19.87 -0.28
C LEU A 308 -12.31 18.34 -0.38
N PHE A 309 -11.68 17.65 0.57
CA PHE A 309 -11.71 16.18 0.63
C PHE A 309 -13.13 15.63 0.86
N VAL A 310 -13.95 16.27 1.70
CA VAL A 310 -15.34 15.83 1.87
C VAL A 310 -16.15 16.04 0.60
N ALA A 311 -15.96 17.17 -0.10
CA ALA A 311 -16.57 17.39 -1.41
C ALA A 311 -16.10 16.34 -2.44
N LEU A 312 -14.82 15.99 -2.42
CA LEU A 312 -14.26 14.92 -3.25
C LEU A 312 -14.92 13.57 -2.96
N PHE A 313 -15.10 13.20 -1.69
CA PHE A 313 -15.72 11.93 -1.34
C PHE A 313 -17.14 11.81 -1.92
N LEU A 314 -17.93 12.89 -1.84
CA LEU A 314 -19.26 12.92 -2.42
C LEU A 314 -19.24 12.76 -3.94
N ARG A 315 -18.29 13.39 -4.64
CA ARG A 315 -18.11 13.23 -6.10
C ARG A 315 -17.71 11.81 -6.49
N LEU A 316 -16.84 11.18 -5.70
CA LEU A 316 -16.27 9.86 -6.01
C LEU A 316 -17.26 8.71 -5.84
N LEU A 317 -18.27 8.87 -4.97
CA LEU A 317 -19.25 7.83 -4.66
C LEU A 317 -20.29 7.68 -5.78
N LYS A 318 -20.58 6.43 -6.14
CA LYS A 318 -21.77 6.07 -6.91
C LYS A 318 -23.04 6.40 -6.12
N PRO A 319 -24.18 6.65 -6.79
CA PRO A 319 -25.48 6.65 -6.13
C PRO A 319 -25.69 5.36 -5.31
N GLY A 320 -25.98 5.50 -4.01
CA GLY A 320 -26.11 4.38 -3.08
C GLY A 320 -24.78 3.85 -2.50
N GLY A 321 -23.64 4.43 -2.89
CA GLY A 321 -22.35 4.18 -2.26
C GLY A 321 -22.30 4.69 -0.81
N ARG A 322 -21.33 4.20 -0.05
CA ARG A 322 -21.14 4.53 1.37
C ARG A 322 -19.71 4.94 1.67
N ALA A 323 -19.50 5.74 2.70
CA ALA A 323 -18.17 6.16 3.12
C ALA A 323 -18.02 6.14 4.64
N ALA A 324 -16.84 5.73 5.11
CA ALA A 324 -16.37 6.01 6.46
C ALA A 324 -15.06 6.78 6.37
N VAL A 325 -15.09 8.02 6.85
CA VAL A 325 -13.98 8.97 6.71
C VAL A 325 -13.69 9.67 8.01
N ILE A 326 -12.41 9.96 8.25
CA ILE A 326 -11.98 10.75 9.41
C ILE A 326 -11.92 12.22 9.00
N VAL A 327 -12.51 13.09 9.80
CA VAL A 327 -12.47 14.53 9.58
C VAL A 327 -12.12 15.24 10.88
N PRO A 328 -11.44 16.40 10.82
CA PRO A 328 -11.23 17.20 12.01
C PRO A 328 -12.57 17.80 12.48
N ASP A 329 -12.64 18.02 13.78
CA ASP A 329 -13.72 18.67 14.52
C ASP A 329 -14.26 19.95 13.83
N GLY A 330 -13.38 20.73 13.19
CA GLY A 330 -13.75 21.93 12.44
C GLY A 330 -14.80 21.72 11.34
N VAL A 331 -14.88 20.53 10.73
CA VAL A 331 -15.91 20.21 9.73
C VAL A 331 -17.32 20.25 10.35
N LEU A 332 -17.44 19.83 11.61
CA LEU A 332 -18.72 19.75 12.32
C LEU A 332 -19.25 21.12 12.77
N PHE A 333 -18.39 22.00 13.26
CA PHE A 333 -18.82 23.27 13.88
C PHE A 333 -18.31 24.55 13.21
N GLY A 334 -17.47 24.44 12.17
CA GLY A 334 -16.96 25.60 11.45
C GLY A 334 -18.09 26.49 10.92
N SER A 335 -17.89 27.80 11.00
CA SER A 335 -18.95 28.80 10.79
C SER A 335 -18.93 29.47 9.41
N SER A 336 -17.90 29.23 8.59
CA SER A 336 -17.82 29.81 7.25
C SER A 336 -18.92 29.27 6.33
N ASN A 337 -19.23 30.01 5.26
CA ASN A 337 -20.22 29.59 4.28
C ASN A 337 -19.90 28.21 3.71
N ALA A 338 -18.63 27.92 3.42
CA ALA A 338 -18.19 26.62 2.94
C ALA A 338 -18.56 25.46 3.89
N HIS A 339 -18.34 25.63 5.20
CA HIS A 339 -18.71 24.62 6.19
C HIS A 339 -20.23 24.41 6.24
N LYS A 340 -21.00 25.51 6.23
CA LYS A 340 -22.47 25.45 6.27
C LYS A 340 -23.03 24.78 5.02
N THR A 341 -22.54 25.14 3.83
CA THR A 341 -22.93 24.54 2.56
C THR A 341 -22.65 23.04 2.56
N LEU A 342 -21.44 22.62 2.96
CA LEU A 342 -21.08 21.21 2.98
C LEU A 342 -21.94 20.40 3.97
N ARG A 343 -22.17 20.91 5.19
CA ARG A 343 -23.06 20.23 6.15
C ARG A 343 -24.50 20.15 5.64
N LYS A 344 -24.99 21.21 4.99
CA LYS A 344 -26.32 21.22 4.36
C LYS A 344 -26.41 20.12 3.29
N LEU A 345 -25.41 20.04 2.41
CA LEU A 345 -25.32 19.00 1.37
C LEU A 345 -25.38 17.60 1.96
N ILE A 346 -24.61 17.34 3.03
CA ILE A 346 -24.57 16.02 3.69
C ILE A 346 -25.92 15.64 4.33
N VAL A 347 -26.63 16.60 4.94
CA VAL A 347 -27.86 16.32 5.68
C VAL A 347 -29.10 16.32 4.78
N GLU A 348 -29.13 17.16 3.76
CA GLU A 348 -30.30 17.33 2.89
C GLU A 348 -30.25 16.47 1.63
N GLU A 349 -29.07 16.22 1.07
CA GLU A 349 -28.90 15.49 -0.19
C GLU A 349 -28.28 14.10 -0.01
N GLN A 350 -27.69 13.83 1.16
CA GLN A 350 -27.04 12.55 1.48
C GLN A 350 -27.64 11.96 2.76
N LYS A 351 -27.16 10.77 3.14
CA LYS A 351 -27.57 10.09 4.38
C LYS A 351 -26.40 9.99 5.34
N LEU A 352 -26.38 10.87 6.35
CA LEU A 352 -25.45 10.75 7.47
C LEU A 352 -25.97 9.73 8.49
N ASP A 353 -25.45 8.50 8.43
CA ASP A 353 -25.86 7.43 9.34
C ASP A 353 -25.36 7.63 10.78
N ALA A 354 -24.11 8.07 10.96
CA ALA A 354 -23.50 8.22 12.28
C ALA A 354 -22.33 9.21 12.30
N ILE A 355 -22.06 9.77 13.48
CA ILE A 355 -20.81 10.46 13.82
C ILE A 355 -20.21 9.75 15.03
N VAL A 356 -18.97 9.27 14.91
CA VAL A 356 -18.22 8.68 16.02
C VAL A 356 -17.17 9.67 16.49
N SER A 357 -17.33 10.21 17.69
CA SER A 357 -16.33 11.10 18.30
C SER A 357 -15.19 10.26 18.91
N MET A 358 -13.95 10.60 18.55
CA MET A 358 -12.76 9.90 19.03
C MET A 358 -12.11 10.65 20.21
N PRO A 359 -11.54 9.95 21.20
CA PRO A 359 -10.82 10.59 22.29
C PRO A 359 -9.64 11.45 21.82
N SER A 360 -9.33 12.51 22.56
CA SER A 360 -8.13 13.30 22.30
C SER A 360 -6.88 12.44 22.43
N GLY A 361 -5.96 12.58 21.47
CA GLY A 361 -4.68 11.87 21.47
C GLY A 361 -4.64 10.56 20.68
N VAL A 362 -5.76 10.10 20.12
CA VAL A 362 -5.79 8.90 19.24
C VAL A 362 -4.79 9.00 18.10
N PHE A 363 -4.62 10.20 17.53
CA PHE A 363 -3.68 10.45 16.44
C PHE A 363 -2.35 11.04 16.90
N LYS A 364 -2.07 11.19 18.20
CA LYS A 364 -0.77 11.73 18.65
C LYS A 364 0.38 10.77 18.29
N PRO A 365 1.58 11.29 17.94
CA PRO A 365 1.96 12.71 17.87
C PRO A 365 1.55 13.45 16.59
N TYR A 366 0.75 12.84 15.72
CA TYR A 366 0.44 13.31 14.37
C TYR A 366 -0.77 14.24 14.27
N ALA A 367 -1.53 14.47 15.36
CA ALA A 367 -2.77 15.25 15.36
C ALA A 367 -2.56 16.77 15.49
#